data_AF-A0A0N4T4Z0-F1
#
_entry.id   AF-A0A0N4T4Z0-F1
#
_cell.length_a   1.000
_cell.length_b   1.000
_cell.length_c   1.000
_cell.angle_alpha   90.00
_cell.angle_beta   90.00
_cell.angle_gamma   90.00
#
_symmetry.space_group_name_H-M   'P 1'
#
loop_
_entity.id
_entity.type
_entity.pdbx_description
1 polymer ?
#
loop_
_entity_poly.entity_id
_entity_poly.type
_entity_poly.pdbx_seq_one_letter_code
_entity_poly.pdbx_strand_id
1 'polypeptide(L)'
;LKWLEETYRGPDGIDNRRAYVVCNVDQQNVDNWLRTPIIYVNGANRLHVEVTFTMRDCNEFPGNARSCKETFRLYGVQLMNNEKYQNIWNSDYWDLIDRITADTGRYSKSDPTTAAVNQEIRSYTVTKDAVYFAFRDSGACISILNVKV
;
A
#
# COMPACT_ATOMS: atom_id res chain seq x y z
N LEU A 1 4.47 15.49 1.00
CA LEU A 1 5.02 14.69 -0.14
C LEU A 1 4.01 13.61 -0.50
N LYS A 2 3.99 13.07 -1.71
CA LYS A 2 3.09 11.94 -2.06
C LYS A 2 3.92 10.66 -2.14
N TRP A 3 3.30 9.54 -2.48
CA TRP A 3 4.03 8.33 -2.87
C TRP A 3 5.06 8.66 -3.96
N LEU A 4 6.29 8.19 -3.78
CA LEU A 4 7.38 8.34 -4.73
C LEU A 4 7.72 6.98 -5.31
N GLU A 5 7.94 6.93 -6.63
CA GLU A 5 8.47 5.75 -7.29
C GLU A 5 9.98 5.72 -7.11
N GLU A 6 10.51 4.60 -6.63
CA GLU A 6 11.95 4.38 -6.45
C GLU A 6 12.36 3.05 -7.06
N THR A 7 13.66 2.90 -7.31
CA THR A 7 14.27 1.62 -7.68
C THR A 7 14.94 1.03 -6.45
N TYR A 8 14.65 -0.22 -6.14
CA TYR A 8 15.36 -0.98 -5.11
C TYR A 8 15.95 -2.26 -5.72
N ARG A 9 16.99 -2.78 -5.06
CA ARG A 9 17.60 -4.04 -5.45
C ARG A 9 16.79 -5.18 -4.85
N GLY A 10 16.34 -6.12 -5.67
CA GLY A 10 15.53 -7.25 -5.21
C GLY A 10 16.22 -8.09 -4.13
N PRO A 11 15.50 -9.00 -3.45
CA PRO A 11 16.03 -9.78 -2.33
C PRO A 11 17.32 -10.54 -2.67
N ASP A 12 17.41 -11.05 -3.91
CA ASP A 12 18.56 -11.82 -4.40
C ASP A 12 19.74 -10.93 -4.80
N GLY A 13 19.58 -9.60 -4.79
CA GLY A 13 20.62 -8.66 -5.21
C GLY A 13 20.90 -8.65 -6.71
N ILE A 14 20.09 -9.32 -7.53
CA ILE A 14 20.37 -9.51 -8.96
C ILE A 14 19.55 -8.56 -9.83
N ASP A 15 18.26 -8.37 -9.52
CA ASP A 15 17.39 -7.50 -10.30
C ASP A 15 17.17 -6.14 -9.61
N ASN A 16 16.86 -5.15 -10.45
CA ASN A 16 16.33 -3.87 -10.00
C ASN A 16 14.81 -3.94 -10.12
N ARG A 17 14.11 -3.63 -9.04
CA ARG A 17 12.65 -3.62 -8.97
C ARG A 17 12.15 -2.23 -8.66
N ARG A 18 10.93 -1.97 -9.11
CA ARG A 18 10.20 -0.75 -8.78
C ARG A 18 9.54 -0.90 -7.42
N ALA A 19 9.70 0.09 -6.57
CA ALA A 19 8.98 0.23 -5.31
C ALA A 19 8.27 1.58 -5.26
N TYR A 20 7.27 1.69 -4.40
CA TYR A 20 6.62 2.94 -4.07
C TYR A 20 6.78 3.23 -2.59
N VAL A 21 7.29 4.41 -2.25
CA VAL A 21 7.64 4.78 -0.88
C VAL A 21 6.91 6.03 -0.41
N VAL A 22 6.61 6.09 0.89
CA VAL A 22 6.03 7.26 1.55
C VAL A 22 6.53 7.30 3.00
N CYS A 23 6.83 8.48 3.53
CA CYS A 23 7.34 8.63 4.90
C CYS A 23 7.05 10.03 5.47
N ASN A 24 5.78 10.44 5.49
CA ASN A 24 5.37 11.77 5.97
C ASN A 24 4.95 11.76 7.45
N VAL A 25 5.71 11.07 8.29
CA VAL A 25 5.35 10.84 9.71
C VAL A 25 5.33 12.12 10.54
N ASP A 26 6.00 13.17 10.09
CA ASP A 26 6.12 14.49 10.70
C ASP A 26 5.05 15.49 10.23
N GLN A 27 4.20 15.11 9.27
CA GLN A 27 3.16 15.98 8.71
C GLN A 27 1.80 15.73 9.39
N GLN A 28 1.01 16.80 9.52
CA GLN A 28 -0.38 16.71 9.96
C GLN A 28 -1.31 16.45 8.76
N ASN A 29 -2.46 15.81 9.02
CA ASN A 29 -3.51 15.55 8.02
C ASN A 29 -3.01 14.83 6.77
N VAL A 30 -2.11 13.85 6.94
CA VAL A 30 -1.57 13.04 5.84
C VAL A 30 -2.69 12.23 5.19
N ASP A 31 -2.78 12.34 3.85
CA ASP A 31 -3.74 11.60 3.04
C ASP A 31 -3.15 11.27 1.66
N ASN A 32 -2.20 10.33 1.65
CA ASN A 32 -1.44 9.98 0.46
C ASN A 32 -2.03 8.74 -0.22
N TRP A 33 -2.49 8.90 -1.46
CA TRP A 33 -3.05 7.81 -2.25
C TRP A 33 -2.10 7.38 -3.36
N LEU A 34 -1.96 6.06 -3.52
CA LEU A 34 -1.32 5.39 -4.65
C LEU A 34 -2.33 4.45 -5.29
N ARG A 35 -2.41 4.41 -6.62
CA ARG A 35 -3.35 3.54 -7.32
C ARG A 35 -2.64 2.69 -8.35
N THR A 36 -3.11 1.46 -8.51
CA THR A 36 -2.68 0.58 -9.60
C THR A 36 -3.11 1.12 -10.96
N PRO A 37 -2.56 0.58 -12.06
CA PRO A 37 -3.25 0.55 -13.35
C PRO A 37 -4.58 -0.21 -13.27
N ILE A 38 -5.36 -0.16 -14.36
CA ILE A 38 -6.61 -0.93 -14.46
C ILE A 38 -6.29 -2.42 -14.52
N ILE A 39 -7.10 -3.23 -13.83
CA ILE A 39 -6.98 -4.69 -13.82
C ILE A 39 -8.30 -5.27 -14.31
N TYR A 40 -8.24 -6.05 -15.39
CA TYR A 40 -9.42 -6.73 -15.94
C TYR A 40 -9.70 -8.02 -15.16
N VAL A 41 -10.96 -8.21 -14.75
CA VAL A 41 -11.39 -9.32 -13.90
C VAL A 41 -11.34 -10.67 -14.63
N ASN A 42 -11.44 -10.67 -15.96
CA ASN A 42 -11.30 -11.87 -16.81
C ASN A 42 -12.11 -13.09 -16.35
N GLY A 43 -13.35 -12.84 -15.90
CA GLY A 43 -14.28 -13.90 -15.47
C GLY A 43 -14.08 -14.42 -14.05
N ALA A 44 -13.14 -13.86 -13.28
CA ALA A 44 -13.02 -14.18 -11.86
C ALA A 44 -14.21 -13.62 -11.06
N ASN A 45 -14.62 -14.34 -10.01
CA ASN A 45 -15.62 -13.84 -9.05
C ASN A 45 -14.97 -13.21 -7.80
N ARG A 46 -13.66 -13.40 -7.64
CA ARG A 46 -12.88 -12.92 -6.51
C ARG A 46 -11.43 -12.73 -6.94
N LEU A 47 -10.83 -11.61 -6.54
CA LEU A 47 -9.41 -11.31 -6.71
C LEU A 47 -8.69 -11.43 -5.37
N HIS A 48 -7.42 -11.81 -5.40
CA HIS A 48 -6.54 -11.88 -4.23
C HIS A 48 -5.39 -10.90 -4.42
N VAL A 49 -5.36 -9.85 -3.61
CA VAL A 49 -4.29 -8.85 -3.63
C VAL A 49 -3.25 -9.23 -2.60
N GLU A 50 -2.10 -9.66 -3.08
CA GLU A 50 -0.91 -9.90 -2.29
C GLU A 50 -0.03 -8.64 -2.32
N VAL A 51 0.23 -8.08 -1.15
CA VAL A 51 1.04 -6.88 -0.95
C VAL A 51 2.30 -7.25 -0.21
N THR A 52 3.45 -7.07 -0.86
CA THR A 52 4.77 -7.21 -0.23
C THR A 52 5.30 -5.82 0.13
N PHE A 53 5.66 -5.59 1.39
CA PHE A 53 6.05 -4.26 1.85
C PHE A 53 7.01 -4.30 3.04
N THR A 54 7.67 -3.17 3.30
CA THR A 54 8.37 -2.90 4.55
C THR A 54 7.75 -1.71 5.24
N MET A 55 7.90 -1.65 6.56
CA MET A 55 7.36 -0.59 7.40
C MET A 55 8.39 -0.23 8.47
N ARG A 56 8.56 1.05 8.77
CA ARG A 56 9.44 1.49 9.85
C ARG A 56 8.69 1.63 11.17
N ASP A 57 9.34 1.27 12.26
CA ASP A 57 8.82 1.39 13.61
C ASP A 57 8.63 2.87 13.98
N CYS A 58 7.47 3.23 14.51
CA CYS A 58 7.17 4.61 14.91
C CYS A 58 8.07 5.11 16.05
N ASN A 59 8.59 4.22 16.90
CA ASN A 59 9.49 4.56 18.01
C ASN A 59 10.85 5.09 17.53
N GLU A 60 11.19 4.87 16.25
CA GLU A 60 12.43 5.33 15.63
C GLU A 60 12.40 6.81 15.20
N PHE A 61 11.23 7.45 15.29
CA PHE A 61 11.07 8.85 14.90
C PHE A 61 11.08 9.78 16.12
N PRO A 62 11.77 10.93 16.04
CA PRO A 62 11.81 11.90 17.13
C PRO A 62 10.43 12.48 17.45
N GLY A 63 10.29 13.13 18.61
CA GLY A 63 9.00 13.50 19.23
C GLY A 63 8.06 14.43 18.44
N ASN A 64 8.44 14.89 17.25
CA ASN A 64 7.56 15.54 16.27
C ASN A 64 6.73 14.55 15.44
N ALA A 65 7.09 13.28 15.38
CA ALA A 65 6.36 12.22 14.68
C ALA A 65 5.25 11.56 15.52
N ARG A 66 4.66 12.27 16.50
CA ARG A 66 3.60 11.72 17.38
C ARG A 66 2.34 11.26 16.62
N SER A 67 2.15 11.71 15.38
CA SER A 67 1.08 11.27 14.48
C SER A 67 1.39 9.99 13.70
N CYS A 68 2.60 9.43 13.85
CA CYS A 68 3.07 8.27 13.12
C CYS A 68 2.08 7.09 13.24
N LYS A 69 1.86 6.41 12.11
CA LYS A 69 1.02 5.22 12.00
C LYS A 69 1.84 4.04 11.52
N GLU A 70 1.42 2.85 11.92
CA GLU A 70 2.04 1.58 11.51
C GLU A 70 1.02 0.71 10.77
N THR A 71 0.19 1.39 9.99
CA THR A 71 -0.85 0.78 9.17
C THR A 71 -1.07 1.61 7.92
N PHE A 72 -1.45 0.96 6.82
CA PHE A 72 -2.03 1.61 5.64
C PHE A 72 -3.34 0.92 5.30
N ARG A 73 -4.12 1.52 4.40
CA ARG A 73 -5.39 0.94 3.95
C ARG A 73 -5.30 0.49 2.50
N LEU A 74 -5.87 -0.66 2.22
CA LEU A 74 -6.10 -1.17 0.88
C LEU A 74 -7.56 -0.91 0.51
N TYR A 75 -7.76 -0.32 -0.66
CA TYR A 75 -9.05 0.02 -1.21
C TYR A 75 -9.23 -0.61 -2.60
N GLY A 76 -10.48 -0.84 -3.00
CA GLY A 76 -10.86 -1.27 -4.34
C GLY A 76 -11.96 -0.39 -4.93
N VAL A 77 -12.00 -0.25 -6.25
CA VAL A 77 -13.16 0.29 -6.97
C VAL A 77 -13.37 -0.48 -8.26
N GLN A 78 -14.62 -0.86 -8.51
CA GLN A 78 -14.99 -1.67 -9.68
C GLN A 78 -15.61 -0.80 -10.76
N LEU A 79 -15.30 -1.10 -12.02
CA LEU A 79 -15.82 -0.43 -13.20
C LEU A 79 -16.46 -1.42 -14.16
N MET A 80 -17.56 -0.99 -14.78
CA MET A 80 -18.12 -1.67 -15.96
C MET A 80 -17.30 -1.30 -17.20
N ASN A 81 -17.33 -2.10 -18.26
CA ASN A 81 -16.53 -1.90 -19.49
C ASN A 81 -16.63 -0.50 -20.11
N ASN A 82 -17.79 0.16 -20.00
CA ASN A 82 -18.03 1.50 -20.56
C ASN A 82 -17.89 2.63 -19.54
N GLU A 83 -17.58 2.31 -18.28
CA GLU A 83 -17.44 3.26 -17.20
C GLU A 83 -16.02 3.83 -17.17
N LYS A 84 -15.89 5.15 -17.31
CA LYS A 84 -14.60 5.82 -17.14
C LYS A 84 -14.33 6.01 -15.65
N TYR A 85 -13.09 5.71 -15.24
CA TYR A 85 -12.60 6.06 -13.91
C TYR A 85 -12.81 7.54 -13.64
N GLN A 86 -13.51 7.84 -12.54
CA GLN A 86 -13.64 9.19 -12.03
C GLN A 86 -12.42 9.44 -11.15
N ASN A 87 -11.64 10.50 -11.41
CA ASN A 87 -10.40 10.82 -10.67
C ASN A 87 -10.67 11.33 -9.24
N ILE A 88 -11.40 10.55 -8.47
CA ILE A 88 -11.93 10.85 -7.14
C ILE A 88 -11.07 10.09 -6.11
N TRP A 89 -10.53 10.84 -5.16
CA TRP A 89 -9.62 10.33 -4.12
C TRP A 89 -10.24 10.57 -2.73
N ASN A 90 -11.35 9.90 -2.44
CA ASN A 90 -12.01 9.96 -1.14
C ASN A 90 -12.42 8.55 -0.68
N SER A 91 -12.58 8.35 0.63
CA SER A 91 -12.97 7.05 1.17
C SER A 91 -14.42 6.65 0.90
N ASP A 92 -15.26 7.59 0.45
CA ASP A 92 -16.69 7.34 0.22
C ASP A 92 -16.94 6.73 -1.17
N TYR A 93 -16.03 6.95 -2.12
CA TYR A 93 -16.06 6.39 -3.47
C TYR A 93 -15.34 5.04 -3.57
N TRP A 94 -14.40 4.78 -2.67
CA TRP A 94 -13.55 3.59 -2.69
C TRP A 94 -13.99 2.58 -1.62
N ASP A 95 -14.14 1.31 -1.99
CA ASP A 95 -14.45 0.25 -1.05
C ASP A 95 -13.23 -0.04 -0.17
N LEU A 96 -13.37 0.12 1.15
CA LEU A 96 -12.33 -0.31 2.08
C LEU A 96 -12.25 -1.84 2.08
N ILE A 97 -11.12 -2.39 1.63
CA ILE A 97 -10.86 -3.84 1.66
C ILE A 97 -10.30 -4.23 3.01
N ASP A 98 -9.23 -3.56 3.45
CA ASP A 98 -8.66 -3.78 4.78
C ASP A 98 -7.75 -2.63 5.25
N ARG A 99 -7.46 -2.62 6.56
CA ARG A 99 -6.37 -1.86 7.16
C ARG A 99 -5.20 -2.82 7.47
N ILE A 100 -4.16 -2.74 6.67
CA ILE A 100 -2.98 -3.61 6.71
C ILE A 100 -1.95 -3.08 7.72
N THR A 101 -1.36 -3.97 8.50
CA THR A 101 -0.23 -3.71 9.41
C THR A 101 0.92 -4.68 9.13
N ALA A 102 2.08 -4.42 9.72
CA ALA A 102 3.25 -5.29 9.61
C ALA A 102 3.21 -6.39 10.69
N ASP A 103 2.75 -7.59 10.32
CA ASP A 103 2.62 -8.73 11.23
C ASP A 103 3.96 -9.43 11.51
N THR A 104 4.88 -9.44 10.54
CA THR A 104 6.18 -10.12 10.67
C THR A 104 7.21 -9.26 11.39
N GLY A 105 7.17 -7.95 11.20
CA GLY A 105 8.11 -7.04 11.86
C GLY A 105 8.20 -5.66 11.21
N ARG A 106 8.70 -4.69 11.98
CA ARG A 106 8.94 -3.30 11.55
C ARG A 106 10.44 -3.05 11.58
N TYR A 107 10.95 -2.33 10.60
CA TYR A 107 12.34 -1.92 10.57
C TYR A 107 12.63 -0.93 11.70
N SER A 108 13.62 -1.27 12.52
CA SER A 108 14.18 -0.44 13.58
C SER A 108 15.70 -0.33 13.43
N LYS A 109 16.30 0.86 13.58
CA LYS A 109 17.77 1.00 13.61
C LYS A 109 18.34 0.47 14.93
N SER A 110 17.58 0.58 16.02
CA SER A 110 17.98 0.08 17.34
C SER A 110 17.92 -1.44 17.43
N ASP A 111 17.04 -2.07 16.65
CA ASP A 111 16.98 -3.52 16.50
C ASP A 111 16.76 -3.93 15.03
N PRO A 112 17.83 -3.97 14.22
CA PRO A 112 17.73 -4.35 12.81
C PRO A 112 17.27 -5.79 12.59
N THR A 113 17.32 -6.65 13.61
CA THR A 113 16.90 -8.06 13.50
C THR A 113 15.38 -8.21 13.37
N THR A 114 14.64 -7.18 13.77
CA THR A 114 13.17 -7.10 13.65
C THR A 114 12.70 -6.63 12.27
N ALA A 115 13.63 -6.18 11.41
CA ALA A 115 13.30 -5.73 10.07
C ALA A 115 12.83 -6.91 9.22
N ALA A 116 11.55 -6.90 8.86
CA ALA A 116 10.95 -7.92 8.01
C ALA A 116 10.37 -7.32 6.73
N VAL A 117 10.51 -8.08 5.64
CA VAL A 117 9.62 -7.93 4.49
C VAL A 117 8.31 -8.62 4.87
N ASN A 118 7.24 -7.85 4.92
CA ASN A 118 5.90 -8.33 5.24
C ASN A 118 5.16 -8.71 3.94
N GLN A 119 4.31 -9.73 4.01
CA GLN A 119 3.48 -10.15 2.89
C GLN A 119 2.05 -10.39 3.39
N GLU A 120 1.11 -9.61 2.86
CA GLU A 120 -0.28 -9.66 3.28
C GLU A 120 -1.18 -9.94 2.08
N ILE A 121 -2.05 -10.93 2.20
CA ILE A 121 -3.00 -11.32 1.16
C ILE A 121 -4.40 -10.95 1.60
N ARG A 122 -5.13 -10.21 0.76
CA ARG A 122 -6.53 -9.86 1.00
C ARG A 122 -7.40 -10.19 -0.21
N SER A 123 -8.60 -10.69 0.05
CA SER A 123 -9.54 -11.04 -1.01
C SER A 123 -10.59 -9.96 -1.23
N TYR A 124 -10.98 -9.73 -2.48
CA TYR A 124 -12.02 -8.78 -2.86
C TYR A 124 -13.00 -9.45 -3.84
N THR A 125 -14.29 -9.49 -3.48
CA THR A 125 -15.34 -10.03 -4.36
C THR A 125 -15.62 -9.05 -5.48
N VAL A 126 -15.66 -9.55 -6.71
CA VAL A 126 -15.84 -8.72 -7.92
C VAL A 126 -17.10 -9.12 -8.66
N THR A 127 -17.83 -8.12 -9.14
CA THR A 127 -19.10 -8.27 -9.87
C THR A 127 -19.11 -7.45 -11.17
N LYS A 128 -18.12 -6.59 -11.39
CA LYS A 128 -17.94 -5.83 -12.65
C LYS A 128 -16.70 -6.27 -13.41
N ASP A 129 -16.46 -5.65 -14.56
CA ASP A 129 -15.48 -6.08 -15.55
C ASP A 129 -14.02 -5.74 -15.20
N ALA A 130 -13.80 -4.66 -14.44
CA ALA A 130 -12.47 -4.19 -14.10
C ALA A 130 -12.39 -3.60 -12.69
N VAL A 131 -11.17 -3.55 -12.15
CA VAL A 131 -10.87 -3.05 -10.79
C VAL A 131 -9.65 -2.14 -10.83
N TYR A 132 -9.68 -1.08 -10.03
CA TYR A 132 -8.47 -0.43 -9.53
C TYR A 132 -8.30 -0.76 -8.05
N PHE A 133 -7.07 -0.97 -7.61
CA PHE A 133 -6.74 -0.96 -6.20
C PHE A 133 -6.01 0.32 -5.83
N ALA A 134 -6.19 0.76 -4.59
CA ALA A 134 -5.47 1.91 -4.05
C ALA A 134 -4.93 1.65 -2.65
N PHE A 135 -3.76 2.23 -2.39
CA PHE A 135 -3.07 2.20 -1.12
C PHE A 135 -3.10 3.60 -0.53
N ARG A 136 -3.67 3.71 0.66
CA ARG A 136 -3.82 4.97 1.37
C ARG A 136 -2.96 4.99 2.61
N ASP A 137 -2.02 5.94 2.64
CA ASP A 137 -1.20 6.29 3.79
C ASP A 137 -1.82 7.49 4.53
N SER A 138 -1.82 7.42 5.85
CA SER A 138 -2.30 8.47 6.75
C SER A 138 -1.26 8.88 7.81
N GLY A 139 0.03 8.78 7.48
CA GLY A 139 1.14 9.19 8.35
C GLY A 139 2.06 8.05 8.76
N ALA A 140 2.22 7.02 7.93
CA ALA A 140 3.13 5.91 8.11
C ALA A 140 4.43 6.11 7.30
N CYS A 141 5.41 5.26 7.55
CA CYS A 141 6.63 5.17 6.75
C CYS A 141 6.77 3.77 6.15
N ILE A 142 6.46 3.65 4.87
CA ILE A 142 6.19 2.39 4.17
C ILE A 142 6.90 2.37 2.82
N SER A 143 7.37 1.19 2.42
CA SER A 143 7.75 0.88 1.05
C SER A 143 6.95 -0.31 0.53
N ILE A 144 6.10 -0.10 -0.48
CA ILE A 144 5.44 -1.18 -1.23
C ILE A 144 6.44 -1.71 -2.25
N LEU A 145 6.84 -2.96 -2.08
CA LEU A 145 7.89 -3.63 -2.85
C LEU A 145 7.36 -4.47 -4.00
N ASN A 146 6.15 -5.00 -3.86
CA ASN A 146 5.45 -5.77 -4.89
C ASN A 146 3.95 -5.77 -4.62
N VAL A 147 3.16 -5.78 -5.70
CA VAL A 147 1.72 -5.99 -5.66
C VAL A 147 1.39 -7.04 -6.71
N LYS A 148 0.80 -8.14 -6.28
CA LYS A 148 0.33 -9.22 -7.15
C LYS A 148 -1.17 -9.38 -6.97
N VAL A 149 -1.89 -9.49 -8.08
CA VAL A 149 -3.35 -9.63 -8.16
C VAL A 149 -3.69 -10.87 -8.95
#